data_AF-A0A536SKH4-F1
#
_entry.id   AF-A0A536SKH4-F1
#
_cell.length_a   1.000
_cell.length_b   1.000
_cell.length_c   1.000
_cell.angle_alpha   90.00
_cell.angle_beta   90.00
_cell.angle_gamma   90.00
#
_symmetry.space_group_name_H-M   'P 1'
#
loop_
_entity.id
_entity.type
_entity.pdbx_description
1 polymer ?
#
loop_
_entity_poly.entity_id
_entity_poly.type
_entity_poly.pdbx_seq_one_letter_code
_entity_poly.pdbx_strand_id
1 'polypeptide(L)'
;MAKRSVLARLDDAVDDFCRRTRYFQEDMTKGRARMFAMQHRLNTRQRNSVLKLKVATNCPDWDTRIGIIRACSEEVIADHEHGGGRAHWEILEDLGTRIGLTRKEIRAATPIASTQLAWAAWEGLMGNRHWLEGIVANTCAERANVPGYGTGIMKKHGWFGLER
;
A
#
# COMPACT_ATOMS: atom_id res chain seq x y z
N MET A 1 29.99 17.54 10.60
CA MET A 1 28.66 17.49 9.94
C MET A 1 27.76 16.59 10.77
N ALA A 2 26.64 17.10 11.29
CA ALA A 2 25.68 16.25 12.00
C ALA A 2 25.14 15.19 11.03
N LYS A 3 25.17 13.91 11.42
CA LYS A 3 24.56 12.83 10.61
C LYS A 3 23.07 13.16 10.45
N ARG A 4 22.59 13.23 9.21
CA ARG A 4 21.14 13.35 8.91
C ARG A 4 20.39 12.21 9.61
N SER A 5 19.24 12.54 10.20
CA SER A 5 18.42 11.56 10.90
C SER A 5 17.95 10.45 9.94
N VAL A 6 17.67 9.27 10.48
CA VAL A 6 17.10 8.16 9.70
C VAL A 6 15.76 8.57 9.08
N LEU A 7 14.96 9.35 9.81
CA LEU A 7 13.68 9.86 9.33
C LEU A 7 13.84 10.77 8.10
N ALA A 8 14.80 11.72 8.13
CA ALA A 8 15.02 12.60 6.99
C ALA A 8 15.46 11.84 5.73
N ARG A 9 16.24 10.76 5.89
CA ARG A 9 16.66 9.91 4.77
C ARG A 9 15.52 9.05 4.24
N LEU A 10 14.64 8.60 5.12
CA LEU A 10 13.41 7.89 4.74
C LEU A 10 12.51 8.82 3.94
N ASP A 11 12.34 10.06 4.40
CA ASP A 11 11.49 11.05 3.73
C ASP A 11 11.99 11.41 2.34
N ASP A 12 13.31 11.55 2.16
CA ASP A 12 13.89 11.72 0.82
C ASP A 12 13.56 10.55 -0.10
N ALA A 13 13.62 9.31 0.40
CA ALA A 13 13.37 8.12 -0.40
C ALA A 13 11.89 8.02 -0.83
N VAL A 14 10.97 8.37 0.08
CA VAL A 14 9.53 8.43 -0.23
C VAL A 14 9.25 9.58 -1.21
N ASP A 15 9.83 10.77 -0.99
CA ASP A 15 9.67 11.92 -1.89
C ASP A 15 10.16 11.60 -3.31
N ASP A 16 11.36 11.02 -3.43
CA ASP A 16 11.92 10.60 -4.71
C ASP A 16 11.04 9.55 -5.41
N PHE A 17 10.54 8.55 -4.67
CA PHE A 17 9.58 7.58 -5.21
C PHE A 17 8.32 8.26 -5.76
N CYS A 18 7.72 9.17 -4.99
CA CYS A 18 6.52 9.90 -5.41
C CYS A 18 6.76 10.78 -6.66
N ARG A 19 7.96 11.36 -6.80
CA ARG A 19 8.33 12.17 -7.97
C ARG A 19 8.57 11.36 -9.23
N ARG A 20 9.22 10.20 -9.12
CA ARG A 20 9.62 9.40 -10.29
C ARG A 20 8.53 8.43 -10.76
N THR A 21 7.58 8.09 -9.90
CA THR A 21 6.56 7.11 -10.22
C THR A 21 5.53 7.70 -11.18
N ARG A 22 5.53 7.20 -12.42
CA ARG A 22 4.61 7.61 -13.51
C ARG A 22 3.14 7.58 -13.11
N TYR A 23 2.77 6.73 -12.15
CA TYR A 23 1.41 6.68 -11.64
C TYR A 23 0.95 8.02 -11.04
N PHE A 24 1.85 8.74 -10.35
CA PHE A 24 1.55 10.04 -9.73
C PHE A 24 1.77 11.24 -10.64
N GLN A 25 2.48 11.05 -11.76
CA GLN A 25 2.91 12.15 -12.63
C GLN A 25 2.08 12.25 -13.92
N GLU A 26 1.37 11.20 -14.30
CA GLU A 26 0.59 11.15 -15.54
C GLU A 26 -0.91 11.07 -15.23
N ASP A 27 -1.71 11.61 -16.15
CA ASP A 27 -3.17 11.68 -16.02
C ASP A 27 -3.84 10.31 -15.79
N MET A 28 -4.91 10.34 -14.99
CA MET A 28 -5.72 9.15 -14.73
C MET A 28 -6.66 8.87 -15.91
N THR A 29 -6.22 8.01 -16.83
CA THR A 29 -7.08 7.51 -17.91
C THR A 29 -8.02 6.39 -17.42
N LYS A 30 -9.10 6.13 -18.17
CA LYS A 30 -10.02 5.00 -17.88
C LYS A 30 -9.27 3.65 -17.79
N GLY A 31 -8.30 3.43 -18.67
CA GLY A 31 -7.48 2.21 -18.67
C GLY A 31 -6.63 2.08 -17.40
N ARG A 32 -6.00 3.18 -16.96
CA ARG A 32 -5.23 3.22 -15.72
C ARG A 32 -6.10 3.02 -14.48
N ALA A 33 -7.28 3.64 -14.43
CA ALA A 33 -8.23 3.46 -13.34
C ALA A 33 -8.71 2.00 -13.24
N ARG A 34 -9.05 1.36 -14.36
CA ARG A 34 -9.44 -0.06 -14.39
C ARG A 34 -8.30 -0.96 -13.94
N MET A 35 -7.08 -0.71 -14.43
CA MET A 35 -5.90 -1.47 -14.01
C MET A 35 -5.60 -1.31 -12.52
N PHE A 36 -5.73 -0.09 -12.00
CA PHE A 36 -5.59 0.20 -10.57
C PHE A 36 -6.61 -0.61 -9.77
N ALA A 37 -7.90 -0.55 -10.10
CA ALA A 37 -8.92 -1.31 -9.38
C ALA A 37 -8.64 -2.83 -9.39
N MET A 38 -8.27 -3.39 -10.54
CA MET A 38 -7.98 -4.83 -10.66
C MET A 38 -6.73 -5.26 -9.89
N GLN A 39 -5.62 -4.55 -10.06
CA GLN A 39 -4.34 -4.94 -9.44
C GLN A 39 -4.25 -4.54 -7.97
N HIS A 40 -4.76 -3.36 -7.61
CA HIS A 40 -4.73 -2.88 -6.23
C HIS A 40 -5.67 -3.70 -5.33
N ARG A 41 -6.82 -4.16 -5.85
CA ARG A 41 -7.70 -5.07 -5.09
C ARG A 41 -6.99 -6.37 -4.72
N LEU A 42 -6.23 -6.93 -5.66
CA LEU A 42 -5.39 -8.11 -5.40
C LEU A 42 -4.31 -7.80 -4.37
N ASN A 43 -3.62 -6.66 -4.52
CA ASN A 43 -2.55 -6.23 -3.63
C ASN A 43 -3.04 -6.03 -2.20
N THR A 44 -4.17 -5.38 -1.98
CA THR A 44 -4.75 -5.16 -0.66
C THR A 44 -5.00 -6.48 0.08
N ARG A 45 -5.46 -7.53 -0.62
CA ARG A 45 -5.60 -8.86 0.01
C ARG A 45 -4.24 -9.52 0.26
N GLN A 46 -3.38 -9.58 -0.75
CA GLN A 46 -2.08 -10.25 -0.63
C GLN A 46 -1.18 -9.59 0.43
N ARG A 47 -1.12 -8.26 0.43
CA ARG A 47 -0.28 -7.49 1.35
C ARG A 47 -0.68 -7.73 2.80
N ASN A 48 -1.98 -7.70 3.11
CA ASN A 48 -2.45 -7.75 4.48
C ASN A 48 -2.68 -9.18 5.00
N SER A 49 -3.02 -10.12 4.11
CA SER A 49 -3.20 -11.52 4.50
C SER A 49 -1.90 -12.35 4.46
N VAL A 50 -0.84 -11.85 3.81
CA VAL A 50 0.41 -12.61 3.63
C VAL A 50 1.63 -11.76 3.96
N LEU A 51 1.87 -10.68 3.21
CA LEU A 51 3.18 -10.01 3.24
C LEU A 51 3.45 -9.35 4.60
N LYS A 52 2.55 -8.51 5.11
CA LYS A 52 2.71 -7.85 6.43
C LYS A 52 2.86 -8.87 7.56
N LEU A 53 2.18 -10.01 7.48
CA LEU A 53 2.27 -11.07 8.48
C LEU A 53 3.66 -11.73 8.52
N LYS A 54 4.43 -11.72 7.42
CA LYS A 54 5.84 -12.18 7.44
C LYS A 54 6.71 -11.33 8.38
N VAL A 55 6.44 -10.03 8.49
CA VAL A 55 7.13 -9.18 9.47
C VAL A 55 6.75 -9.58 10.88
N ALA A 56 5.46 -9.85 11.13
CA ALA A 56 4.99 -10.30 12.44
C ALA A 56 5.65 -11.63 12.86
N THR A 57 5.80 -12.59 11.93
CA THR A 57 6.47 -13.86 12.22
C THR A 57 7.95 -13.69 12.56
N ASN A 58 8.61 -12.68 11.99
CA ASN A 58 10.02 -12.39 12.20
C ASN A 58 10.29 -11.40 13.35
N CYS A 59 9.26 -10.77 13.90
CA CYS A 59 9.37 -9.78 14.97
C CYS A 59 9.41 -10.49 16.34
N PRO A 60 10.51 -10.39 17.11
CA PRO A 60 10.60 -11.00 18.44
C PRO A 60 9.85 -10.22 19.52
N ASP A 61 9.54 -8.95 19.27
CA ASP A 61 8.79 -8.10 20.18
C ASP A 61 7.29 -8.42 20.12
N TRP A 62 6.73 -8.83 21.26
CA TRP A 62 5.36 -9.33 21.32
C TRP A 62 4.34 -8.25 21.00
N ASP A 63 4.46 -7.07 21.63
CA ASP A 63 3.48 -6.00 21.47
C ASP A 63 3.48 -5.46 20.03
N THR A 64 4.65 -5.31 19.42
CA THR A 64 4.77 -4.95 18.01
C THR A 64 4.17 -6.02 17.11
N ARG A 65 4.43 -7.30 17.37
CA ARG A 65 3.84 -8.41 16.60
C ARG A 65 2.32 -8.38 16.65
N ILE A 66 1.74 -8.23 17.85
CA ILE A 66 0.28 -8.14 18.02
C ILE A 66 -0.28 -6.88 17.36
N GLY A 67 0.45 -5.76 17.41
CA GLY A 67 0.10 -4.53 16.68
C GLY A 67 0.01 -4.74 15.17
N ILE A 68 0.99 -5.42 14.57
CA ILE A 68 0.99 -5.73 13.14
C ILE A 68 -0.21 -6.60 12.77
N ILE A 69 -0.48 -7.65 13.54
CA ILE A 69 -1.61 -8.57 13.29
C ILE A 69 -2.94 -7.81 13.35
N ARG A 70 -3.10 -6.92 14.32
CA ARG A 70 -4.30 -6.09 14.47
C ARG A 70 -4.51 -5.18 13.26
N ALA A 71 -3.49 -4.44 12.83
CA ALA A 71 -3.55 -3.61 11.64
C ALA A 71 -3.91 -4.42 10.38
N CYS A 72 -3.38 -5.64 10.25
CA CYS A 72 -3.76 -6.52 9.15
C CYS A 72 -5.22 -6.97 9.22
N SER A 73 -5.74 -7.22 10.42
CA SER A 73 -7.14 -7.63 10.62
C SER A 73 -8.12 -6.52 10.25
N GLU A 74 -7.78 -5.26 10.55
CA GLU A 74 -8.57 -4.08 10.18
C GLU A 74 -8.70 -3.98 8.64
N GLU A 75 -7.61 -4.15 7.91
CA GLU A 75 -7.65 -4.03 6.43
C GLU A 75 -8.37 -5.22 5.73
N VAL A 76 -8.38 -6.41 6.35
CA VAL A 76 -8.89 -7.65 5.74
C VAL A 76 -10.35 -7.94 6.13
N ILE A 77 -10.72 -7.67 7.37
CA ILE A 77 -12.03 -8.03 7.94
C ILE A 77 -12.96 -6.82 7.92
N ALA A 78 -12.59 -5.76 8.63
CA ALA A 78 -13.38 -4.54 8.73
C ALA A 78 -12.51 -3.42 9.27
N ASP A 79 -12.39 -2.35 8.47
CA ASP A 79 -11.75 -1.12 8.91
C ASP A 79 -12.85 -0.18 9.40
N HIS A 80 -13.03 -0.14 10.72
CA HIS A 80 -14.01 0.74 11.36
C HIS A 80 -13.55 2.19 11.49
N GLU A 81 -12.25 2.46 11.42
CA GLU A 81 -11.67 3.78 11.64
C GLU A 81 -11.71 4.63 10.37
N HIS A 82 -11.40 4.03 9.23
CA HIS A 82 -11.32 4.71 7.93
C HIS A 82 -12.20 4.06 6.85
N GLY A 83 -12.49 2.77 6.95
CA GLY A 83 -13.27 2.02 5.96
C GLY A 83 -14.79 2.03 6.16
N GLY A 84 -15.27 2.60 7.27
CA GLY A 84 -16.69 2.58 7.64
C GLY A 84 -17.23 1.18 7.96
N GLY A 85 -16.36 0.30 8.47
CA GLY A 85 -16.66 -1.10 8.78
C GLY A 85 -16.54 -2.05 7.60
N ARG A 86 -16.03 -1.59 6.46
CA ARG A 86 -15.76 -2.42 5.27
C ARG A 86 -14.30 -2.82 5.23
N ALA A 87 -14.02 -3.96 4.63
CA ALA A 87 -12.65 -4.33 4.32
C ALA A 87 -12.13 -3.52 3.12
N HIS A 88 -10.83 -3.26 3.07
CA HIS A 88 -10.24 -2.43 2.01
C HIS A 88 -10.45 -3.02 0.60
N TRP A 89 -10.50 -4.35 0.49
CA TRP A 89 -10.75 -5.02 -0.78
C TRP A 89 -12.19 -4.82 -1.29
N GLU A 90 -13.16 -4.57 -0.39
CA GLU A 90 -14.55 -4.25 -0.76
C GLU A 90 -14.65 -2.83 -1.32
N ILE A 91 -13.94 -1.88 -0.70
CA ILE A 91 -13.86 -0.49 -1.17
C ILE A 91 -13.34 -0.45 -2.62
N LEU A 92 -12.34 -1.28 -2.91
CA LEU A 92 -11.77 -1.40 -4.25
C LEU A 92 -12.70 -2.08 -5.25
N GLU A 93 -13.46 -3.10 -4.82
CA GLU A 93 -14.51 -3.70 -5.66
C GLU A 93 -15.58 -2.66 -6.02
N ASP A 94 -16.02 -1.85 -5.05
CA ASP A 94 -17.00 -0.79 -5.28
C ASP A 94 -16.43 0.31 -6.20
N LEU A 95 -15.19 0.75 -5.98
CA LEU A 95 -14.50 1.69 -6.88
C LEU A 95 -14.47 1.15 -8.31
N GLY A 96 -14.12 -0.13 -8.49
CA GLY A 96 -14.11 -0.81 -9.78
C GLY A 96 -15.48 -0.78 -10.46
N THR A 97 -16.55 -1.04 -9.72
CA THR A 97 -17.92 -0.98 -10.28
C THR A 97 -18.33 0.42 -10.72
N ARG A 98 -17.96 1.46 -9.96
CA ARG A 98 -18.21 2.88 -10.32
C ARG A 98 -17.49 3.31 -11.60
N ILE A 99 -16.37 2.68 -11.94
CA ILE A 99 -15.62 2.93 -13.19
C ILE A 99 -15.96 1.95 -14.32
N GLY A 100 -17.04 1.17 -14.16
CA GLY A 100 -17.62 0.31 -15.21
C GLY A 100 -16.99 -1.08 -15.33
N LEU A 101 -16.35 -1.60 -14.28
CA LEU A 101 -16.00 -3.03 -14.19
C LEU A 101 -17.15 -3.81 -13.55
N THR A 102 -17.38 -5.02 -14.01
CA THR A 102 -18.21 -5.98 -13.27
C THR A 102 -17.42 -6.58 -12.11
N ARG A 103 -18.10 -6.96 -11.03
CA ARG A 103 -17.45 -7.70 -9.92
C ARG A 103 -16.80 -9.00 -10.40
N LYS A 104 -17.35 -9.63 -11.45
CA LYS A 104 -16.77 -10.82 -12.07
C LYS A 104 -15.39 -10.53 -12.66
N GLU A 105 -15.23 -9.44 -13.42
CA GLU A 105 -13.94 -9.03 -13.96
C GLU A 105 -12.93 -8.74 -12.84
N ILE A 106 -13.33 -8.01 -11.78
CA ILE A 106 -12.44 -7.66 -10.67
C ILE A 106 -11.97 -8.91 -9.91
N ARG A 107 -12.89 -9.84 -9.62
CA ARG A 107 -12.58 -11.07 -8.88
C ARG A 107 -11.80 -12.10 -9.70
N ALA A 108 -11.96 -12.09 -11.02
CA ALA A 108 -11.22 -12.94 -11.94
C ALA A 108 -9.85 -12.36 -12.34
N ALA A 109 -9.54 -11.12 -11.95
CA ALA A 109 -8.25 -10.50 -12.25
C ALA A 109 -7.10 -11.34 -11.68
N THR A 110 -6.06 -11.51 -12.48
CA THR A 110 -4.80 -12.14 -12.07
C THR A 110 -3.71 -11.07 -11.92
N PRO A 111 -2.73 -11.29 -11.03
CA PRO A 111 -1.63 -10.36 -10.89
C PRO A 111 -0.80 -10.37 -12.18
N ILE A 112 -0.53 -9.18 -12.74
CA ILE A 112 0.39 -9.07 -13.87
C ILE A 112 1.83 -9.35 -13.43
N ALA A 113 2.73 -9.61 -14.37
CA ALA A 113 4.11 -9.99 -14.09
C ALA A 113 4.84 -8.98 -13.17
N SER A 114 4.62 -7.67 -13.36
CA SER A 114 5.21 -6.66 -12.48
C SER A 114 4.61 -6.65 -11.07
N THR A 115 3.32 -6.94 -10.92
CA THR A 115 2.68 -7.13 -9.60
C THR A 115 3.27 -8.35 -8.89
N GLN A 116 3.42 -9.48 -9.59
CA GLN A 116 4.03 -10.68 -9.03
C GLN A 116 5.48 -10.44 -8.62
N LEU A 117 6.27 -9.76 -9.46
CA LEU A 117 7.65 -9.41 -9.15
C LEU A 117 7.72 -8.51 -7.91
N ALA A 118 6.85 -7.50 -7.81
CA ALA A 118 6.78 -6.63 -6.64
C ALA A 118 6.44 -7.43 -5.37
N TRP A 119 5.49 -8.35 -5.43
CA TRP A 119 5.15 -9.21 -4.30
C TRP A 119 6.30 -10.14 -3.89
N ALA A 120 7.00 -10.74 -4.86
CA ALA A 120 8.14 -11.61 -4.56
C ALA A 120 9.30 -10.83 -3.91
N ALA A 121 9.60 -9.62 -4.41
CA ALA A 121 10.60 -8.74 -3.81
C ALA A 121 10.20 -8.35 -2.38
N TRP A 122 8.92 -8.05 -2.18
CA TRP A 122 8.39 -7.67 -0.87
C TRP A 122 8.39 -8.85 0.11
N GLU A 123 8.00 -10.04 -0.32
CA GLU A 123 8.09 -11.26 0.47
C GLU A 123 9.54 -11.55 0.88
N GLY A 124 10.48 -11.39 -0.05
CA GLY A 124 11.90 -11.52 0.23
C GLY A 124 12.38 -10.53 1.30
N LEU A 125 11.95 -9.27 1.21
CA LEU A 125 12.29 -8.22 2.17
C LEU A 125 11.69 -8.51 3.56
N MET A 126 10.41 -8.84 3.64
CA MET A 126 9.71 -9.03 4.92
C MET A 126 10.01 -10.37 5.59
N GLY A 127 10.24 -11.41 4.80
CA GLY A 127 10.46 -12.77 5.28
C GLY A 127 11.93 -13.10 5.55
N ASN A 128 12.89 -12.44 4.90
CA ASN A 128 14.31 -12.83 4.98
C ASN A 128 15.25 -11.72 5.46
N ARG A 129 14.73 -10.56 5.89
CA ARG A 129 15.53 -9.47 6.48
C ARG A 129 15.12 -9.23 7.93
N HIS A 130 15.88 -8.38 8.61
CA HIS A 130 15.58 -8.01 9.98
C HIS A 130 14.19 -7.37 10.05
N TRP A 131 13.37 -7.72 11.05
CA TRP A 131 11.97 -7.30 11.15
C TRP A 131 11.78 -5.77 11.11
N LEU A 132 12.75 -5.00 11.63
CA LEU A 132 12.75 -3.54 11.52
C LEU A 132 12.77 -3.04 10.07
N GLU A 133 13.46 -3.72 9.16
CA GLU A 133 13.44 -3.37 7.73
C GLU A 133 12.04 -3.61 7.14
N GLY A 134 11.37 -4.68 7.56
CA GLY A 134 9.98 -4.95 7.19
C GLY A 134 9.00 -3.90 7.70
N ILE A 135 9.19 -3.40 8.93
CA ILE A 135 8.40 -2.29 9.48
C ILE A 135 8.66 -1.01 8.68
N VAL A 136 9.94 -0.66 8.45
CA VAL A 136 10.30 0.52 7.67
C VAL A 136 9.70 0.45 6.26
N ALA A 137 9.73 -0.70 5.61
CA ALA A 137 9.10 -0.90 4.30
C ALA A 137 7.59 -0.62 4.33
N ASN A 138 6.88 -1.10 5.35
CA ASN A 138 5.47 -0.77 5.56
C ASN A 138 5.27 0.73 5.79
N THR A 139 6.08 1.35 6.63
CA THR A 139 6.01 2.78 6.91
C THR A 139 6.21 3.61 5.65
N CYS A 140 7.17 3.27 4.79
CA CYS A 140 7.38 3.97 3.52
C CYS A 140 6.14 3.88 2.61
N ALA A 141 5.52 2.71 2.54
CA ALA A 141 4.33 2.49 1.74
C ALA A 141 3.13 3.32 2.23
N GLU A 142 2.94 3.44 3.54
CA GLU A 142 1.88 4.28 4.11
C GLU A 142 2.21 5.78 4.02
N ARG A 143 3.48 6.18 4.20
CA ARG A 143 3.89 7.59 4.10
C ARG A 143 3.65 8.16 2.70
N ALA A 144 3.75 7.35 1.65
CA ALA A 144 3.41 7.79 0.30
C ALA A 144 1.95 8.27 0.15
N ASN A 145 1.06 7.91 1.09
CA ASN A 145 -0.35 8.29 1.06
C ASN A 145 -0.65 9.64 1.73
N VAL A 146 0.30 10.22 2.49
CA VAL A 146 0.07 11.48 3.23
C VAL A 146 0.65 12.70 2.50
N PRO A 147 0.19 13.93 2.81
CA PRO A 147 0.75 15.15 2.22
C PRO A 147 2.26 15.33 2.48
N GLY A 148 2.94 16.04 1.58
CA GLY A 148 4.35 16.45 1.74
C GLY A 148 5.31 15.86 0.70
N TYR A 149 4.95 14.75 0.06
CA TYR A 149 5.81 14.02 -0.88
C TYR A 149 5.40 14.25 -2.35
N GLY A 150 6.36 14.26 -3.26
CA GLY A 150 6.11 14.40 -4.70
C GLY A 150 5.99 15.86 -5.15
N THR A 151 5.07 16.10 -6.08
CA THR A 151 4.82 17.39 -6.73
C THR A 151 3.32 17.66 -6.87
N GLY A 152 2.95 18.90 -7.15
CA GLY A 152 1.58 19.28 -7.52
C GLY A 152 0.53 18.88 -6.49
N ILE A 153 -0.58 18.31 -6.99
CA ILE A 153 -1.75 17.95 -6.18
C ILE A 153 -1.42 16.83 -5.17
N MET A 154 -0.56 15.89 -5.56
CA MET A 154 -0.10 14.80 -4.68
C MET A 154 0.68 15.33 -3.48
N LYS A 155 1.59 16.28 -3.69
CA LYS A 155 2.33 16.90 -2.56
C LYS A 155 1.40 17.64 -1.60
N LYS A 156 0.36 18.30 -2.14
CA LYS A 156 -0.56 19.11 -1.33
C LYS A 156 -1.51 18.27 -0.49
N HIS A 157 -2.02 17.17 -1.04
CA HIS A 157 -3.11 16.42 -0.43
C HIS A 157 -2.74 14.99 -0.01
N GLY A 158 -1.60 14.45 -0.48
CA GLY A 158 -1.35 13.01 -0.39
C GLY A 158 -2.35 12.24 -1.25
N TRP A 159 -2.31 10.91 -1.16
CA TRP A 159 -3.27 10.03 -1.81
C TRP A 159 -4.64 10.09 -1.11
N PHE A 160 -4.65 9.99 0.23
CA PHE A 160 -5.91 9.98 0.99
C PHE A 160 -6.64 11.33 0.98
N GLY A 161 -5.93 12.45 0.85
CA GLY A 161 -6.58 13.76 0.79
C GLY A 161 -7.32 14.04 -0.53
N LEU A 162 -7.22 13.14 -1.52
CA LEU A 162 -7.93 13.23 -2.80
C LEU A 162 -9.23 12.42 -2.82
N GLU A 163 -9.50 11.63 -1.78
CA GLU A 163 -10.76 10.92 -1.58
C GLU A 163 -11.80 11.92 -1.04
N ARG A 164 -12.40 12.73 -1.91
CA ARG A 164 -13.53 13.63 -1.58
C ARG A 164 -14.63 13.53 -2.62
#